data_AF-A0A2V7U8H3-F1
#
_entry.id   AF-A0A2V7U8H3-F1
#
_cell.length_a   1.000
_cell.length_b   1.000
_cell.length_c   1.000
_cell.angle_alpha   90.00
_cell.angle_beta   90.00
_cell.angle_gamma   90.00
#
_symmetry.space_group_name_H-M   'P 1'
#
loop_
_entity.id
_entity.type
_entity.pdbx_description
1 polymer ?
#
loop_
_entity_poly.entity_id
_entity_poly.type
_entity_poly.pdbx_seq_one_letter_code
_entity_poly.pdbx_strand_id
1 'polypeptide(L)'
;MSDGAIARLAARRWRVALILTAAMLAVYFGFILLIAFAKPLMGSPVAGKLTLGILLGVLVIVAAWLLTWIYVRWANRHYDAEVRGLSGRGA
;
A
#
# COMPACT_ATOMS: atom_id res chain seq x y z
N MET A 1 -0.54 -32.58 -11.78
CA MET A 1 -0.64 -31.28 -11.07
C MET A 1 -0.49 -30.20 -12.12
N SER A 2 -1.59 -29.55 -12.54
CA SER A 2 -1.58 -28.74 -13.77
C SER A 2 -0.96 -27.35 -13.54
N ASP A 3 0.22 -27.10 -14.12
CA ASP A 3 0.98 -25.85 -14.01
C ASP A 3 0.16 -24.58 -14.34
N GLY A 4 -0.85 -24.71 -15.20
CA GLY A 4 -1.75 -23.62 -15.57
C GLY A 4 -2.68 -23.09 -14.47
N ALA A 5 -2.94 -23.87 -13.40
CA ALA A 5 -3.74 -23.40 -12.26
C ALA A 5 -2.93 -22.49 -11.32
N ILE A 6 -1.66 -22.84 -11.10
CA ILE A 6 -0.71 -22.06 -10.28
C ILE A 6 -0.41 -20.71 -10.93
N ALA A 7 -0.25 -20.68 -12.27
CA ALA A 7 -0.03 -19.43 -13.02
C ALA A 7 -1.20 -18.44 -12.93
N ARG A 8 -2.45 -18.92 -12.94
CA ARG A 8 -3.64 -18.04 -12.82
C ARG A 8 -3.81 -17.45 -11.42
N LEU A 9 -3.46 -18.19 -10.38
CA LEU A 9 -3.43 -17.70 -9.00
C LEU A 9 -2.32 -16.65 -8.82
N ALA A 10 -1.12 -16.92 -9.34
CA ALA A 10 -0.01 -15.97 -9.32
C ALA A 10 -0.34 -14.65 -10.03
N ALA A 11 -1.01 -14.70 -11.19
CA ALA A 11 -1.40 -13.49 -11.94
C ALA A 11 -2.39 -12.58 -11.18
N ARG A 12 -3.36 -13.15 -10.45
CA ARG A 12 -4.26 -12.36 -9.59
C ARG A 12 -3.52 -11.71 -8.42
N ARG A 13 -2.52 -12.40 -7.86
CA ARG A 13 -1.71 -11.87 -6.75
C ARG A 13 -0.86 -10.68 -7.22
N TRP A 14 -0.21 -10.82 -8.36
CA TRP A 14 0.61 -9.78 -8.96
C TRP A 14 -0.17 -8.50 -9.27
N ARG A 15 -1.43 -8.62 -9.72
CA ARG A 15 -2.26 -7.46 -10.02
C ARG A 15 -2.59 -6.62 -8.78
N VAL A 16 -2.86 -7.26 -7.64
CA VAL A 16 -3.13 -6.52 -6.38
C VAL A 16 -1.86 -5.87 -5.85
N ALA A 17 -0.74 -6.59 -5.87
CA ALA A 17 0.55 -6.03 -5.50
C ALA A 17 0.91 -4.81 -6.38
N LEU A 18 0.73 -4.92 -7.71
CA LEU A 18 0.96 -3.81 -8.65
C LEU A 18 0.08 -2.59 -8.36
N ILE A 19 -1.21 -2.79 -8.07
CA ILE A 19 -2.11 -1.67 -7.74
C ILE A 19 -1.65 -0.97 -6.47
N LEU A 20 -1.28 -1.72 -5.43
CA LEU A 20 -0.83 -1.15 -4.15
C LEU A 20 0.52 -0.44 -4.31
N THR A 21 1.45 -1.00 -5.08
CA THR A 21 2.72 -0.35 -5.42
C THR A 21 2.48 0.94 -6.22
N ALA A 22 1.61 0.91 -7.23
CA ALA A 22 1.27 2.10 -8.01
C ALA A 22 0.62 3.19 -7.14
N ALA A 23 -0.26 2.81 -6.21
CA ALA A 23 -0.86 3.73 -5.26
C ALA A 23 0.17 4.35 -4.31
N MET A 24 1.13 3.54 -3.79
CA MET A 24 2.23 4.04 -2.96
C MET A 24 3.12 5.03 -3.73
N LEU A 25 3.47 4.70 -4.98
CA LEU A 25 4.24 5.59 -5.85
C LEU A 25 3.49 6.90 -6.12
N ALA A 26 2.19 6.84 -6.40
CA ALA A 26 1.38 8.03 -6.63
C ALA A 26 1.36 8.96 -5.42
N VAL A 27 1.17 8.42 -4.21
CA VAL A 27 1.21 9.20 -2.96
C VAL A 27 2.60 9.81 -2.74
N TYR A 28 3.65 9.02 -2.91
CA TYR A 28 5.03 9.46 -2.69
C TYR A 28 5.46 10.54 -3.67
N PHE A 29 5.31 10.29 -4.98
CA PHE A 29 5.66 11.28 -6.00
C PHE A 29 4.74 12.50 -5.94
N GLY A 30 3.44 12.33 -5.67
CA GLY A 30 2.53 13.46 -5.48
C GLY A 30 2.98 14.39 -4.36
N PHE A 31 3.41 13.82 -3.23
CA PHE A 31 3.95 14.60 -2.11
C PHE A 31 5.27 15.30 -2.46
N ILE A 32 6.19 14.59 -3.13
CA ILE A 32 7.46 15.19 -3.59
C ILE A 32 7.22 16.35 -4.54
N LEU A 33 6.29 16.20 -5.49
CA LEU A 33 5.95 17.26 -6.44
C LEU A 33 5.37 18.49 -5.71
N LEU A 34 4.51 18.29 -4.71
CA LEU A 34 4.01 19.38 -3.86
C LEU A 34 5.16 20.10 -3.13
N ILE A 35 6.11 19.37 -2.55
CA ILE A 35 7.29 19.97 -1.91
C ILE A 35 8.15 20.74 -2.92
N ALA A 36 8.37 20.18 -4.10
CA ALA A 36 9.26 20.74 -5.11
C ALA A 36 8.69 22.00 -5.75
N PHE A 37 7.41 21.98 -6.14
CA PHE A 37 6.79 23.02 -6.96
C PHE A 37 5.88 23.97 -6.16
N ALA A 38 5.30 23.51 -5.05
CA ALA A 38 4.33 24.29 -4.26
C ALA A 38 4.88 24.73 -2.90
N LYS A 39 6.17 25.09 -2.82
CA LYS A 39 6.82 25.59 -1.59
C LYS A 39 6.00 26.65 -0.82
N PRO A 40 5.42 27.70 -1.47
CA PRO A 40 4.64 28.69 -0.74
C PRO A 40 3.40 28.09 -0.06
N LEU A 41 2.75 27.14 -0.73
CA LEU A 41 1.58 26.43 -0.19
C LEU A 41 2.01 25.50 0.97
N MET A 42 3.12 24.79 0.83
CA MET A 42 3.65 23.88 1.84
C MET A 42 4.14 24.60 3.10
N GLY A 43 4.63 25.84 2.94
CA GLY A 43 5.02 26.71 4.05
C GLY A 43 3.84 27.46 4.70
N SER A 44 2.64 27.39 4.11
CA SER A 44 1.49 28.15 4.60
C SER A 44 1.08 27.68 6.00
N PRO A 45 1.01 28.60 6.99
CA PRO A 45 0.63 28.26 8.35
C PRO A 45 -0.86 27.92 8.43
N VAL A 46 -1.18 26.79 9.09
CA VAL A 46 -2.54 26.35 9.40
C VAL A 46 -2.94 26.77 10.81
N ALA A 47 -2.04 26.59 11.78
CA ALA A 47 -2.25 26.99 13.16
C ALA A 47 -0.91 27.19 13.87
N GLY A 48 -0.59 28.44 14.24
CA GLY A 48 0.68 28.77 14.88
C GLY A 48 1.88 28.35 14.01
N LYS A 49 2.69 27.40 14.52
CA LYS A 49 3.86 26.85 13.81
C LYS A 49 3.55 25.64 12.92
N LEU A 50 2.30 25.15 12.92
CA LEU A 50 1.89 24.03 12.07
C LEU A 50 1.68 24.53 10.64
N THR A 51 2.45 24.00 9.69
CA THR A 51 2.29 24.31 8.27
C THR A 51 1.49 23.24 7.54
N LEU A 52 0.91 23.60 6.40
CA LEU A 52 0.22 22.68 5.49
C LEU A 52 1.14 21.52 5.08
N GLY A 53 2.43 21.77 4.88
CA GLY A 53 3.41 20.74 4.53
C GLY A 53 3.59 19.69 5.63
N ILE A 54 3.62 20.11 6.90
CA ILE A 54 3.70 19.17 8.04
C ILE A 54 2.43 18.31 8.08
N LEU A 55 1.26 18.93 7.93
CA LEU A 55 -0.02 18.22 7.94
C LEU A 55 -0.10 17.19 6.80
N LEU A 56 0.29 17.57 5.59
CA LEU A 56 0.34 16.68 4.44
C LEU A 56 1.38 15.57 4.61
N GLY A 57 2.54 15.86 5.22
CA GLY A 57 3.55 14.85 5.53
C GLY A 57 3.02 13.79 6.49
N VAL A 58 2.30 14.20 7.55
CA VAL A 58 1.62 13.27 8.47
C VAL A 58 0.58 12.45 7.72
N LEU A 59 -0.21 13.07 6.85
CA LEU A 59 -1.20 12.36 6.03
C LEU A 59 -0.55 11.28 5.15
N VAL A 60 0.61 11.56 4.56
CA VAL A 60 1.37 10.59 3.76
C VAL A 60 1.86 9.42 4.61
N ILE A 61 2.34 9.67 5.83
CA ILE A 61 2.75 8.60 6.77
C ILE A 61 1.56 7.70 7.10
N VAL A 62 0.41 8.30 7.44
CA VAL A 62 -0.83 7.57 7.73
C VAL A 62 -1.28 6.77 6.50
N ALA A 63 -1.23 7.36 5.31
CA ALA A 63 -1.56 6.68 4.07
C ALA A 63 -0.63 5.48 3.80
N ALA A 64 0.68 5.62 4.02
CA ALA A 64 1.63 4.52 3.88
C ALA A 64 1.28 3.36 4.82
N TRP A 65 1.01 3.65 6.09
CA TRP A 65 0.59 2.65 7.07
C TRP A 65 -0.72 1.96 6.68
N LEU A 66 -1.71 2.73 6.21
CA LEU A 66 -2.97 2.18 5.72
C LEU A 66 -2.77 1.26 4.51
N LEU A 67 -1.94 1.66 3.55
CA LEU A 67 -1.61 0.83 2.39
C LEU A 67 -0.92 -0.47 2.82
N THR A 68 0.05 -0.40 3.74
CA THR A 68 0.69 -1.59 4.30
C THR A 68 -0.32 -2.49 5.01
N TRP A 69 -1.22 -1.94 5.82
CA TRP A 69 -2.25 -2.71 6.51
C TRP A 69 -3.23 -3.38 5.54
N ILE A 70 -3.67 -2.66 4.50
CA ILE A 70 -4.52 -3.21 3.42
C ILE A 70 -3.80 -4.36 2.72
N TYR A 71 -2.51 -4.18 2.38
CA TYR A 71 -1.69 -5.21 1.77
C TYR A 71 -1.60 -6.45 2.67
N VAL A 72 -1.23 -6.28 3.94
CA VAL A 72 -1.07 -7.39 4.89
C VAL A 72 -2.39 -8.13 5.09
N ARG A 73 -3.51 -7.41 5.25
CA ARG A 73 -4.83 -8.02 5.40
C ARG A 73 -5.23 -8.81 4.14
N TRP A 74 -4.94 -8.28 2.96
CA TRP A 74 -5.20 -8.97 1.70
C TRP A 74 -4.29 -10.20 1.54
N ALA A 75 -3.00 -10.08 1.84
CA ALA A 75 -2.03 -11.16 1.77
C ALA A 75 -2.39 -12.29 2.74
N ASN A 76 -2.75 -11.97 4.00
CA ASN A 76 -3.17 -12.95 5.00
C ASN A 76 -4.43 -13.71 4.55
N ARG A 77 -5.43 -13.02 3.99
CA ARG A 77 -6.62 -13.70 3.43
C ARG A 77 -6.32 -14.61 2.25
N HIS A 78 -5.22 -14.38 1.53
CA HIS A 78 -4.81 -15.22 0.41
C HIS A 78 -3.93 -16.40 0.86
N TYR A 79 -3.05 -16.18 1.84
CA TYR A 79 -2.22 -17.22 2.45
C TYR A 79 -3.05 -18.25 3.24
N ASP A 80 -4.12 -17.82 3.91
CA ASP A 80 -5.04 -18.73 4.63
C ASP A 80 -5.74 -19.75 3.70
N ALA A 81 -5.80 -19.47 2.39
CA ALA A 81 -6.35 -20.41 1.41
C ALA A 81 -5.37 -21.55 1.05
N GLU A 82 -4.05 -21.35 1.18
CA GLU A 82 -3.03 -22.37 0.88
C GLU A 82 -2.71 -23.24 2.10
N VAL A 83 -2.74 -22.69 3.32
CA VAL A 83 -2.32 -23.41 4.55
C VAL A 83 -3.35 -24.47 5.01
N ARG A 84 -4.65 -24.28 4.74
CA ARG A 84 -5.68 -25.28 5.10
C ARG A 84 -5.65 -26.56 4.26
N GLY A 85 -4.85 -26.61 3.18
CA GLY A 85 -4.71 -27.81 2.35
C GLY A 85 -3.74 -28.87 2.90
N LEU A 86 -2.88 -28.52 3.88
CA LEU A 86 -1.81 -29.42 4.36
C LEU A 86 -2.05 -29.99 5.76
N SER A 87 -2.98 -29.45 6.55
CA SER A 87 -3.24 -29.88 7.94
C SER A 87 -4.18 -31.11 8.06
N GLY A 88 -4.65 -31.68 6.95
CA GLY A 88 -5.68 -32.75 6.95
C GLY A 88 -5.20 -34.15 6.55
N ARG A 89 -3.89 -34.41 6.42
CA ARG A 89 -3.36 -35.74 6.02
C ARG A 89 -2.42 -36.37 7.06
N GLY A 90 -2.60 -36.05 8.34
CA GLY A 90 -1.73 -36.50 9.42
C GLY A 90 -2.40 -36.78 10.76
N ALA A 91 -3.70 -37.10 10.77
CA ALA A 91 -4.39 -37.65 11.94
C ALA A 91 -5.25 -38.84 11.49
#